data_AF-A0A4V5PNH8-F1
#
_entry.id   AF-A0A4V5PNH8-F1
#
_cell.length_a   1.000
_cell.length_b   1.000
_cell.length_c   1.000
_cell.angle_alpha   90.00
_cell.angle_beta   90.00
_cell.angle_gamma   90.00
#
_symmetry.space_group_name_H-M   'P 1'
#
loop_
_entity.id
_entity.type
_entity.pdbx_description
1 polymer ?
#
loop_
_entity_poly.entity_id
_entity_poly.type
_entity_poly.pdbx_seq_one_letter_code
_entity_poly.pdbx_strand_id
1 'polypeptide(L)'
;MGDVGSNAGNGQFINLWELFAQIGEAETVERYEAAGYLVSCLDRDPTTVNDIRRRDEGIVLPVDRSTRLHLLSQLGIFANQATLFDADDMPSDDAQPTFERFGFYASDIYPFLARHDVAVSQPGGDGSEGRQSPDGRRIPSWIFAYSGQAWISRGRAAKILIAGTSDAVLRAPQYDDVFWRWNAALSDAVERGAIATTMAGRRQLLAHADIRTWCEQHGYLWLPDAQVSLQASPSESVSGDGDMAATGISSALAKTPTPRPLPQQLHQEQEILRALREHGFDPKKLPKSPAGKPGAKALVRRLLGWEGTIFDKAWERLRSGKEIADA
;
A
#
# COMPACT_ATOMS: atom_id res chain seq x y z
N MET A 1 16.44 -42.68 18.14
CA MET A 1 16.51 -41.35 18.78
C MET A 1 16.69 -40.35 17.67
N GLY A 2 15.57 -39.83 17.16
CA GLY A 2 15.57 -38.77 16.16
C GLY A 2 15.63 -37.43 16.87
N ASP A 3 16.59 -36.60 16.49
CA ASP A 3 16.75 -35.24 16.97
C ASP A 3 15.55 -34.41 16.49
N VAL A 4 14.63 -34.12 17.41
CA VAL A 4 13.51 -33.21 17.16
C VAL A 4 14.09 -31.80 17.25
N GLY A 5 14.59 -31.31 16.12
CA GLY A 5 15.00 -29.93 15.94
C GLY A 5 13.85 -29.01 16.36
N SER A 6 13.94 -28.49 17.59
CA SER A 6 12.99 -27.53 18.12
C SER A 6 13.08 -26.28 17.24
N ASN A 7 12.05 -26.07 16.44
CA ASN A 7 11.93 -24.96 15.51
C ASN A 7 11.95 -23.64 16.31
N ALA A 8 13.13 -23.05 16.46
CA ALA A 8 13.41 -21.89 17.32
C ALA A 8 12.76 -20.57 16.83
N GLY A 9 11.91 -20.62 15.80
CA GLY A 9 11.22 -19.46 15.25
C GLY A 9 10.15 -18.83 16.15
N ASN A 10 9.66 -19.53 17.17
CA ASN A 10 8.57 -19.02 18.03
C ASN A 10 9.02 -18.01 19.10
N GLY A 11 10.33 -17.75 19.25
CA GLY A 11 10.86 -16.88 20.31
C GLY A 11 11.37 -15.52 19.84
N GLN A 12 11.30 -15.20 18.54
CA GLN A 12 11.94 -14.01 18.02
C GLN A 12 11.20 -12.74 18.47
N PHE A 13 11.85 -11.96 19.32
CA PHE A 13 11.36 -10.67 19.80
C PHE A 13 11.76 -9.57 18.82
N ILE A 14 10.78 -8.78 18.40
CA ILE A 14 10.97 -7.62 17.52
C ILE A 14 10.67 -6.38 18.35
N ASN A 15 11.66 -5.51 18.49
CA ASN A 15 11.46 -4.25 19.18
C ASN A 15 10.66 -3.26 18.32
N LEU A 16 10.04 -2.28 18.97
CA LEU A 16 9.20 -1.29 18.29
C LEU A 16 9.97 -0.49 17.24
N TRP A 17 11.26 -0.22 17.48
CA TRP A 17 12.10 0.52 16.54
C TRP A 17 12.26 -0.22 15.21
N GLU A 18 12.66 -1.49 15.27
CA GLU A 18 12.76 -2.38 14.11
C GLU A 18 11.40 -2.54 13.41
N LEU A 19 10.33 -2.65 14.19
CA LEU A 19 8.98 -2.78 13.63
C LEU A 19 8.57 -1.53 12.86
N PHE A 20 8.79 -0.34 13.42
CA PHE A 20 8.48 0.92 12.74
C PHE A 20 9.32 1.13 11.49
N ALA A 21 10.60 0.74 11.51
CA ALA A 21 11.43 0.76 10.32
C ALA A 21 10.87 -0.16 9.22
N GLN A 22 10.49 -1.40 9.55
CA GLN A 22 9.90 -2.36 8.61
C GLN A 22 8.56 -1.86 8.04
N ILE A 23 7.70 -1.31 8.89
CA ILE A 23 6.42 -0.74 8.49
C ILE A 23 6.66 0.48 7.57
N GLY A 24 7.60 1.35 7.93
CA GLY A 24 7.94 2.54 7.14
C GLY A 24 8.52 2.21 5.77
N GLU A 25 9.31 1.15 5.66
CA GLU A 25 9.77 0.62 4.36
C GLU A 25 8.62 0.09 3.50
N ALA A 26 7.61 -0.52 4.12
CA ALA A 26 6.48 -1.10 3.40
C ALA A 26 5.45 -0.07 2.93
N GLU A 27 5.20 0.96 3.74
CA GLU A 27 4.11 1.89 3.46
C GLU A 27 4.48 3.08 2.58
N THR A 28 5.79 3.31 2.33
CA THR A 28 6.48 4.26 1.39
C THR A 28 6.00 5.72 1.31
N VAL A 29 4.72 6.00 1.50
CA VAL A 29 4.13 7.33 1.41
C VAL A 29 4.27 8.07 2.71
N GLU A 30 4.16 7.42 3.86
CA GLU A 30 4.31 8.08 5.16
C GLU A 30 4.78 7.05 6.19
N ARG A 31 6.07 7.06 6.53
CA ARG A 31 6.63 6.14 7.55
C ARG A 31 5.88 6.20 8.89
N TYR A 32 5.16 7.30 9.16
CA TYR A 32 4.61 7.63 10.47
C TYR A 32 3.07 7.66 10.54
N GLU A 33 2.36 7.73 9.39
CA GLU A 33 0.94 7.39 9.33
C GLU A 33 0.73 5.93 9.76
N ALA A 34 1.72 5.09 9.52
CA ALA A 34 1.68 3.68 9.84
C ALA A 34 1.85 3.40 11.35
N ALA A 35 2.61 4.24 12.07
CA ALA A 35 2.64 4.21 13.54
C ALA A 35 1.31 4.69 14.13
N GLY A 36 0.76 5.81 13.64
CA GLY A 36 -0.59 6.27 14.00
C GLY A 36 -1.68 5.26 13.66
N TYR A 37 -1.54 4.57 12.52
CA TYR A 37 -2.44 3.52 12.07
C TYR A 37 -2.33 2.27 12.95
N LEU A 38 -1.12 1.84 13.32
CA LEU A 38 -0.90 0.75 14.27
C LEU A 38 -1.57 1.06 15.61
N VAL A 39 -1.39 2.27 16.13
CA VAL A 39 -2.06 2.75 17.34
C VAL A 39 -3.57 2.72 17.18
N SER A 40 -4.11 3.20 16.05
CA SER A 40 -5.54 3.17 15.77
C SER A 40 -6.12 1.75 15.64
N CYS A 41 -5.32 0.80 15.13
CA CYS A 41 -5.72 -0.60 14.99
C CYS A 41 -5.78 -1.27 16.36
N LEU A 42 -4.77 -1.04 17.19
CA LEU A 42 -4.75 -1.53 18.57
C LEU A 42 -5.87 -0.90 19.42
N ASP A 43 -6.29 0.34 19.14
CA ASP A 43 -7.42 1.00 19.82
C ASP A 43 -8.78 0.41 19.41
N ARG A 44 -8.94 0.07 18.13
CA ARG A 44 -10.19 -0.52 17.59
C ARG A 44 -10.37 -1.99 17.93
N ASP A 45 -9.29 -2.76 17.98
CA ASP A 45 -9.31 -4.16 18.40
C ASP A 45 -8.19 -4.43 19.42
N PRO A 46 -8.42 -4.03 20.68
CA PRO A 46 -7.43 -4.23 21.73
C PRO A 46 -7.26 -5.71 22.06
N THR A 47 -8.12 -6.62 21.61
CA THR A 47 -8.13 -8.02 22.07
C THR A 47 -7.15 -8.93 21.36
N THR A 48 -6.65 -8.52 20.20
CA THR A 48 -5.87 -9.40 19.32
C THR A 48 -4.37 -9.41 19.55
N VAL A 49 -3.83 -8.43 20.27
CA VAL A 49 -2.43 -8.43 20.72
C VAL A 49 -2.43 -8.56 22.24
N ASN A 50 -2.19 -9.78 22.69
CA ASN A 50 -2.36 -10.11 24.11
C ASN A 50 -1.27 -9.52 24.99
N ASP A 51 -0.03 -9.44 24.48
CA ASP A 51 1.15 -9.08 25.25
C ASP A 51 2.04 -8.08 24.49
N ILE A 52 2.32 -6.92 25.09
CA ILE A 52 3.52 -6.13 24.77
C ILE A 52 4.52 -6.39 25.89
N ARG A 53 5.77 -6.68 25.53
CA ARG A 53 6.77 -7.13 26.49
C ARG A 53 7.95 -6.17 26.53
N ARG A 54 8.50 -6.04 27.73
CA ARG A 54 9.76 -5.33 27.97
C ARG A 54 10.91 -6.34 27.88
N ARG A 55 11.93 -6.02 27.08
CA ARG A 55 13.07 -6.91 26.78
C ARG A 55 13.79 -7.40 28.05
N ASP A 56 13.84 -6.56 29.07
CA ASP A 56 14.66 -6.77 30.28
C ASP A 56 13.96 -7.56 31.39
N GLU A 57 12.63 -7.72 31.35
CA GLU A 57 11.87 -8.20 32.53
C GLU A 57 11.35 -9.65 32.42
N GLY A 58 11.48 -10.33 31.27
CA GLY A 58 11.13 -11.76 31.12
C GLY A 58 9.68 -12.15 31.46
N ILE A 59 8.85 -11.22 31.94
CA ILE A 59 7.52 -11.46 32.47
C ILE A 59 6.47 -10.98 31.46
N VAL A 60 5.63 -11.94 31.10
CA VAL A 60 4.31 -11.74 30.51
C VAL A 60 3.45 -11.12 31.60
N LEU A 61 3.24 -9.81 31.56
CA LEU A 61 2.10 -9.27 32.29
C LEU A 61 0.88 -9.59 31.43
N PRO A 62 -0.09 -10.41 31.89
CA PRO A 62 -1.42 -10.37 31.30
C PRO A 62 -1.88 -8.92 31.46
N VAL A 63 -1.82 -8.19 30.35
CA VAL A 63 -2.08 -6.77 30.36
C VAL A 63 -3.56 -6.63 30.61
N ASP A 64 -3.94 -6.36 31.87
CA ASP A 64 -5.32 -6.04 32.18
C ASP A 64 -5.75 -4.87 31.29
N ARG A 65 -7.06 -4.78 31.03
CA ARG A 65 -7.62 -3.79 30.10
C ARG A 65 -7.12 -2.36 30.38
N SER A 66 -6.86 -2.02 31.64
CA SER A 66 -6.37 -0.70 32.05
C SER A 66 -4.92 -0.48 31.64
N THR A 67 -4.04 -1.47 31.82
CA THR A 67 -2.64 -1.40 31.37
C THR A 67 -2.56 -1.37 29.84
N ARG A 68 -3.50 -2.02 29.14
CA ARG A 68 -3.58 -2.02 27.67
C ARG A 68 -4.03 -0.67 27.13
N LEU A 69 -5.06 -0.08 27.74
CA LEU A 69 -5.49 1.29 27.45
C LEU A 69 -4.41 2.31 27.84
N HIS A 70 -3.65 2.07 28.90
CA HIS A 70 -2.54 2.92 29.29
C HIS A 70 -1.40 2.86 28.27
N LEU A 71 -1.07 1.67 27.76
CA LEU A 71 -0.05 1.51 26.73
C LEU A 71 -0.49 2.05 25.37
N LEU A 72 -1.77 1.92 25.02
CA LEU A 72 -2.36 2.59 23.85
C LEU A 72 -2.38 4.10 24.00
N SER A 73 -2.71 4.59 25.19
CA SER A 73 -2.56 5.99 25.54
C SER A 73 -1.11 6.42 25.50
N GLN A 74 -0.15 5.59 25.91
CA GLN A 74 1.28 5.88 25.85
C GLN A 74 1.75 5.91 24.40
N LEU A 75 1.44 4.91 23.57
CA LEU A 75 1.75 4.90 22.14
C LEU A 75 1.07 6.06 21.40
N GLY A 76 -0.17 6.42 21.77
CA GLY A 76 -0.86 7.60 21.28
C GLY A 76 -0.24 8.91 21.77
N ILE A 77 0.23 8.98 23.01
CA ILE A 77 1.00 10.12 23.54
C ILE A 77 2.37 10.19 22.84
N PHE A 78 3.02 9.06 22.56
CA PHE A 78 4.30 8.95 21.88
C PHE A 78 4.21 9.35 20.40
N ALA A 79 3.10 9.03 19.73
CA ALA A 79 2.82 9.50 18.38
C ALA A 79 2.44 10.99 18.33
N ASN A 80 1.92 11.57 19.42
CA ASN A 80 1.44 12.95 19.48
C ASN A 80 2.40 13.94 20.16
N GLN A 81 3.42 13.47 20.89
CA GLN A 81 4.43 14.32 21.49
C GLN A 81 5.64 14.40 20.55
N ALA A 82 5.78 15.56 19.91
CA ALA A 82 6.88 15.98 19.03
C ALA A 82 8.28 16.03 19.71
N THR A 83 8.51 15.22 20.75
CA THR A 83 9.76 15.12 21.51
C THR A 83 10.47 13.80 21.30
N LEU A 84 9.78 12.76 20.84
CA LEU A 84 10.42 11.50 20.43
C LEU A 84 10.73 11.45 18.96
N PHE A 85 10.34 12.47 18.21
CA PHE A 85 10.70 12.65 16.81
C PHE A 85 11.35 14.02 16.70
N ASP A 86 12.44 14.12 15.95
CA ASP A 86 13.10 15.39 15.70
C ASP A 86 12.29 16.25 14.71
N ALA A 87 12.81 17.42 14.34
CA ALA A 87 12.10 18.35 13.46
C ALA A 87 11.89 17.80 12.03
N ASP A 88 12.59 16.72 11.67
CA ASP A 88 12.44 16.00 10.40
C ASP A 88 11.52 14.77 10.55
N ASP A 89 10.78 14.69 11.66
CA ASP A 89 9.87 13.61 12.03
C ASP A 89 10.57 12.23 12.06
N MET A 90 11.90 12.17 12.20
CA MET A 90 12.63 10.92 12.47
C MET A 90 12.56 10.65 13.96
N PRO A 91 12.38 9.39 14.42
CA PRO A 91 12.39 9.14 15.84
C PRO A 91 13.74 9.59 16.38
N SER A 92 13.70 10.56 17.29
CA SER A 92 14.85 11.20 17.91
C SER A 92 15.78 10.10 18.39
N ASP A 93 17.07 10.24 18.10
CA ASP A 93 18.08 9.28 18.58
C ASP A 93 18.02 9.15 20.12
N ASP A 94 17.54 10.18 20.82
CA ASP A 94 17.32 10.17 22.27
C ASP A 94 16.16 9.24 22.70
N ALA A 95 15.22 8.94 21.80
CA ALA A 95 14.09 8.04 21.99
C ALA A 95 14.42 6.57 21.75
N GLN A 96 15.45 6.28 20.93
CA GLN A 96 15.83 4.94 20.50
C GLN A 96 16.00 3.95 21.68
N PRO A 97 16.70 4.28 22.80
CA PRO A 97 16.87 3.35 23.91
C PRO A 97 15.55 2.93 24.56
N THR A 98 14.51 3.76 24.46
CA THR A 98 13.17 3.44 24.97
C THR A 98 12.46 2.48 24.02
N PHE A 99 12.51 2.73 22.71
CA PHE A 99 11.87 1.85 21.72
C PHE A 99 12.53 0.47 21.62
N GLU A 100 13.83 0.36 21.83
CA GLU A 100 14.54 -0.92 21.85
C GLU A 100 14.14 -1.81 23.04
N ARG A 101 13.60 -1.22 24.11
CA ARG A 101 13.16 -1.93 25.32
C ARG A 101 11.77 -2.54 25.18
N PHE A 102 10.92 -2.03 24.29
CA PHE A 102 9.56 -2.52 24.09
C PHE A 102 9.44 -3.23 22.75
N GLY A 103 8.62 -4.27 22.70
CA GLY A 103 8.43 -5.05 21.49
C GLY A 103 7.37 -6.12 21.62
N PHE A 104 7.29 -6.91 20.57
CA PHE A 104 6.35 -8.01 20.42
C PHE A 104 7.08 -9.26 19.94
N TYR A 105 6.52 -10.45 20.15
CA TYR A 105 7.00 -11.60 19.40
C TYR A 105 6.53 -11.57 17.95
N ALA A 106 7.41 -11.99 17.05
CA ALA A 106 7.13 -12.14 15.63
C ALA A 106 5.86 -12.95 15.36
N SER A 107 5.64 -14.03 16.14
CA SER A 107 4.46 -14.90 16.04
C SER A 107 3.13 -14.19 16.31
N ASP A 108 3.16 -13.11 17.10
CA ASP A 108 1.95 -12.39 17.51
C ASP A 108 1.74 -11.15 16.64
N ILE A 109 2.80 -10.37 16.43
CA ILE A 109 2.70 -9.08 15.75
C ILE A 109 2.52 -9.23 14.24
N TYR A 110 3.15 -10.20 13.59
CA TYR A 110 3.03 -10.34 12.14
C TYR A 110 1.65 -10.82 11.67
N PRO A 111 1.03 -11.84 12.27
CA PRO A 111 -0.35 -12.17 11.93
C PRO A 111 -1.33 -11.05 12.27
N PHE A 112 -1.07 -10.28 13.32
CA PHE A 112 -1.86 -9.08 13.61
C PHE A 112 -1.72 -8.02 12.51
N LEU A 113 -0.50 -7.60 12.20
CA LEU A 113 -0.22 -6.61 11.15
C LEU A 113 -0.80 -7.05 9.80
N ALA A 114 -0.62 -8.30 9.40
CA ALA A 114 -1.20 -8.85 8.18
C ALA A 114 -2.73 -8.77 8.15
N ARG A 115 -3.42 -9.10 9.26
CA ARG A 115 -4.89 -8.95 9.37
C ARG A 115 -5.35 -7.51 9.25
N HIS A 116 -4.52 -6.57 9.69
CA HIS A 116 -4.78 -5.14 9.58
C HIS A 116 -4.30 -4.54 8.26
N ASP A 117 -3.83 -5.35 7.32
CA ASP A 117 -3.26 -4.93 6.05
C ASP A 117 -2.06 -3.99 6.26
N VAL A 118 -1.13 -4.40 7.13
CA VAL A 118 0.19 -3.80 7.33
C VAL A 118 1.24 -4.84 6.95
N ALA A 119 2.05 -4.53 5.95
CA ALA A 119 3.09 -5.43 5.48
C ALA A 119 4.40 -5.15 6.22
N VAL A 120 5.09 -6.20 6.62
CA VAL A 120 6.36 -6.12 7.34
C VAL A 120 7.24 -7.28 6.91
N SER A 121 8.54 -7.01 6.84
CA SER A 121 9.55 -7.99 6.46
C SER A 121 9.80 -8.95 7.63
N GLN A 122 9.62 -10.26 7.44
CA GLN A 122 9.99 -11.23 8.48
C GLN A 122 11.53 -11.24 8.68
N PRO A 123 12.06 -11.16 9.91
CA PRO A 123 13.46 -11.10 10.18
C PRO A 123 14.03 -12.52 10.18
N GLY A 124 15.21 -12.73 9.61
CA GLY A 124 15.83 -14.05 9.54
C GLY A 124 15.27 -14.99 8.46
N GLY A 125 14.35 -14.50 7.60
CA GLY A 125 14.22 -15.12 6.29
C GLY A 125 15.52 -14.88 5.54
N ASP A 126 16.33 -15.92 5.32
CA ASP A 126 17.64 -15.93 4.62
C ASP A 126 17.65 -15.27 3.22
N GLY A 127 16.57 -14.63 2.79
CA GLY A 127 16.43 -13.83 1.58
C GLY A 127 16.65 -12.32 1.78
N SER A 128 17.48 -11.90 2.74
CA SER A 128 17.93 -10.49 2.83
C SER A 128 18.74 -10.07 1.59
N GLU A 129 19.30 -11.04 0.85
CA GLU A 129 19.62 -10.91 -0.57
C GLU A 129 18.30 -10.74 -1.34
N GLY A 130 17.90 -9.47 -1.48
CA GLY A 130 16.61 -9.10 -2.01
C GLY A 130 16.33 -9.81 -3.32
N ARG A 131 15.27 -10.61 -3.32
CA ARG A 131 14.79 -11.33 -4.50
C ARG A 131 14.70 -10.35 -5.65
N GLN A 132 15.31 -10.71 -6.77
CA GLN A 132 15.25 -9.91 -7.97
C GLN A 132 14.08 -10.38 -8.81
N SER A 133 13.29 -9.45 -9.34
CA SER A 133 12.34 -9.76 -10.42
C SER A 133 13.10 -10.19 -11.68
N PRO A 134 12.42 -10.78 -12.69
CA PRO A 134 13.07 -11.22 -13.93
C PRO A 134 13.87 -10.12 -14.66
N ASP A 135 13.59 -8.85 -14.37
CA ASP A 135 14.29 -7.67 -14.89
C ASP A 135 15.45 -7.19 -13.99
N GLY A 136 15.83 -7.96 -12.96
CA GLY A 136 16.92 -7.65 -12.03
C GLY A 136 16.57 -6.67 -10.91
N ARG A 137 15.32 -6.15 -10.85
CA ARG A 137 14.94 -5.19 -9.80
C ARG A 137 14.71 -5.88 -8.47
N ARG A 138 15.09 -5.24 -7.38
CA ARG A 138 14.85 -5.75 -6.04
C ARG A 138 13.35 -5.70 -5.72
N ILE A 139 12.76 -6.86 -5.45
CA ILE A 139 11.39 -6.98 -4.96
C ILE A 139 11.39 -6.68 -3.47
N PRO A 140 10.59 -5.71 -3.00
CA PRO A 140 10.44 -5.45 -1.57
C PRO A 140 9.96 -6.69 -0.83
N SER A 141 10.65 -7.05 0.26
CA SER A 141 10.36 -8.26 1.04
C SER A 141 8.97 -8.28 1.65
N TRP A 142 8.39 -7.11 1.92
CA TRP A 142 7.04 -6.99 2.48
C TRP A 142 5.95 -7.57 1.57
N ILE A 143 6.19 -7.65 0.25
CA ILE A 143 5.23 -8.21 -0.71
C ILE A 143 4.96 -9.69 -0.43
N PHE A 144 5.96 -10.41 0.09
CA PHE A 144 5.84 -11.84 0.37
C PHE A 144 4.93 -12.16 1.55
N ALA A 145 4.55 -11.17 2.37
CA ALA A 145 3.51 -11.34 3.37
C ALA A 145 2.13 -11.69 2.76
N TYR A 146 1.95 -11.41 1.47
CA TYR A 146 0.72 -11.70 0.70
C TYR A 146 0.84 -12.98 -0.14
N SER A 147 2.02 -13.60 -0.22
CA SER A 147 2.19 -14.87 -0.91
C SER A 147 1.31 -15.95 -0.25
N GLY A 148 0.50 -16.63 -1.06
CA GLY A 148 -0.42 -17.67 -0.58
C GLY A 148 -1.74 -17.17 0.01
N GLN A 149 -1.96 -15.85 0.12
CA GLN A 149 -3.27 -15.32 0.51
C GLN A 149 -4.26 -15.44 -0.66
N ALA A 150 -5.48 -15.89 -0.37
CA ALA A 150 -6.53 -15.98 -1.38
C ALA A 150 -7.14 -14.61 -1.74
N TRP A 151 -7.11 -13.67 -0.79
CA TRP A 151 -7.79 -12.38 -0.87
C TRP A 151 -6.87 -11.26 -0.41
N ILE A 152 -6.92 -10.11 -1.07
CA ILE A 152 -6.10 -8.94 -0.75
C ILE A 152 -6.89 -7.64 -0.88
N SER A 153 -6.58 -6.62 -0.09
CA SER A 153 -7.27 -5.32 -0.25
C SER A 153 -6.91 -4.68 -1.59
N ARG A 154 -7.84 -3.89 -2.16
CA ARG A 154 -7.58 -3.18 -3.43
C ARG A 154 -6.41 -2.20 -3.33
N GLY A 155 -6.31 -1.47 -2.21
CA GLY A 155 -5.20 -0.55 -1.97
C GLY A 155 -3.86 -1.28 -1.94
N ARG A 156 -3.79 -2.42 -1.26
CA ARG A 156 -2.58 -3.23 -1.21
C ARG A 156 -2.21 -3.82 -2.56
N ALA A 157 -3.19 -4.31 -3.32
CA ALA A 157 -2.95 -4.79 -4.68
C ALA A 157 -2.35 -3.68 -5.56
N ALA A 158 -2.84 -2.44 -5.45
CA ALA A 158 -2.25 -1.30 -6.15
C ALA A 158 -0.78 -1.08 -5.75
N LYS A 159 -0.43 -1.12 -4.45
CA LYS A 159 0.96 -0.98 -3.98
C LYS A 159 1.88 -2.09 -4.51
N ILE A 160 1.40 -3.33 -4.56
CA ILE A 160 2.15 -4.46 -5.14
C ILE A 160 2.42 -4.24 -6.63
N LEU A 161 1.43 -3.72 -7.38
CA LEU A 161 1.60 -3.39 -8.80
C LEU A 161 2.63 -2.26 -9.00
N ILE A 162 2.63 -1.23 -8.15
CA ILE A 162 3.64 -0.17 -8.17
C ILE A 162 5.04 -0.75 -7.96
N ALA A 163 5.18 -1.67 -6.99
CA ALA A 163 6.47 -2.31 -6.73
C ALA A 163 6.96 -3.19 -7.89
N GLY A 164 6.04 -3.67 -8.74
CA GLY A 164 6.35 -4.39 -9.98
C GLY A 164 6.70 -3.50 -11.16
N THR A 165 6.56 -2.18 -11.06
CA THR A 165 6.95 -1.24 -12.13
C THR A 165 8.26 -0.52 -11.79
N SER A 166 8.77 0.24 -12.76
CA SER A 166 9.90 1.15 -12.54
C SER A 166 9.58 2.27 -11.55
N ASP A 167 8.29 2.43 -11.21
CA ASP A 167 7.77 3.50 -10.37
C ASP A 167 7.94 3.19 -8.86
N ALA A 168 8.51 2.04 -8.50
CA ALA A 168 8.74 1.62 -7.12
C ALA A 168 9.61 2.59 -6.29
N VAL A 169 10.37 3.48 -6.95
CA VAL A 169 11.27 4.46 -6.32
C VAL A 169 10.60 5.84 -6.15
N LEU A 170 9.38 6.02 -6.65
CA LEU A 170 8.69 7.31 -6.58
C LEU A 170 8.38 7.69 -5.13
N ARG A 171 8.54 8.99 -4.82
CA ARG A 171 8.11 9.61 -3.56
C ARG A 171 6.84 10.41 -3.80
N ALA A 172 6.12 10.76 -2.73
CA ALA A 172 5.03 11.73 -2.82
C ALA A 172 5.55 13.04 -3.46
N PRO A 173 4.77 13.71 -4.34
CA PRO A 173 3.39 13.38 -4.75
C PRO A 173 3.29 12.40 -5.93
N GLN A 174 4.39 12.05 -6.59
CA GLN A 174 4.39 11.23 -7.80
C GLN A 174 3.91 9.80 -7.52
N TYR A 175 4.19 9.30 -6.32
CA TYR A 175 3.66 8.02 -5.84
C TYR A 175 2.13 8.01 -5.87
N ASP A 176 1.48 9.08 -5.42
CA ASP A 176 0.02 9.13 -5.31
C ASP A 176 -0.64 9.02 -6.67
N ASP A 177 -0.10 9.72 -7.68
CA ASP A 177 -0.60 9.64 -9.06
C ASP A 177 -0.55 8.20 -9.59
N VAL A 178 0.58 7.51 -9.37
CA VAL A 178 0.76 6.12 -9.81
C VAL A 178 -0.14 5.18 -9.01
N PHE A 179 -0.27 5.39 -7.70
CA PHE A 179 -1.16 4.64 -6.84
C PHE A 179 -2.62 4.76 -7.28
N TRP A 180 -3.10 5.99 -7.49
CA TRP A 180 -4.47 6.23 -7.94
C TRP A 180 -4.73 5.66 -9.33
N ARG A 181 -3.75 5.71 -10.23
CA ARG A 181 -3.83 5.06 -11.55
C ARG A 181 -4.04 3.55 -11.43
N TRP A 182 -3.27 2.87 -10.59
CA TRP A 182 -3.43 1.43 -10.36
C TRP A 182 -4.73 1.10 -9.63
N ASN A 183 -5.10 1.87 -8.62
CA ASN A 183 -6.35 1.69 -7.90
C ASN A 183 -7.58 1.86 -8.81
N ALA A 184 -7.54 2.83 -9.74
CA ALA A 184 -8.57 3.00 -10.76
C ALA A 184 -8.63 1.83 -11.75
N ALA A 185 -7.47 1.36 -12.23
CA ALA A 185 -7.40 0.20 -13.13
C ALA A 185 -7.97 -1.07 -12.48
N LEU A 186 -7.64 -1.32 -11.21
CA LEU A 186 -8.23 -2.42 -10.44
C LEU A 186 -9.74 -2.25 -10.23
N SER A 187 -10.23 -1.01 -10.02
CA SER A 187 -11.67 -0.75 -9.92
C SER A 187 -12.40 -1.07 -11.23
N ASP A 188 -11.87 -0.63 -12.38
CA ASP A 188 -12.43 -0.94 -13.70
C ASP A 188 -12.44 -2.46 -13.96
N ALA A 189 -11.38 -3.18 -13.57
CA ALA A 189 -11.32 -4.63 -13.68
C ALA A 189 -12.40 -5.34 -12.84
N VAL A 190 -12.67 -4.84 -11.63
CA VAL A 190 -13.77 -5.32 -10.77
C VAL A 190 -15.13 -5.05 -11.41
N GLU A 191 -15.35 -3.83 -11.91
CA GLU A 191 -16.62 -3.42 -12.54
C GLU A 191 -16.94 -4.25 -13.79
N ARG A 192 -15.92 -4.68 -14.53
CA ARG A 192 -16.06 -5.58 -15.68
C ARG A 192 -16.20 -7.05 -15.30
N GLY A 193 -16.12 -7.39 -14.02
CA GLY A 193 -16.16 -8.77 -13.53
C GLY A 193 -14.89 -9.58 -13.84
N ALA A 194 -13.78 -8.92 -14.17
CA ALA A 194 -12.49 -9.58 -14.40
C ALA A 194 -11.78 -9.98 -13.10
N ILE A 195 -12.13 -9.34 -11.98
CA ILE A 195 -11.60 -9.64 -10.65
C ILE A 195 -12.75 -9.86 -9.68
N ALA A 196 -12.87 -11.07 -9.13
CA ALA A 196 -13.85 -11.36 -8.10
C ALA A 196 -13.57 -10.58 -6.82
N THR A 197 -14.64 -10.21 -6.13
CA THR A 197 -14.55 -9.46 -4.87
C THR A 197 -15.34 -10.13 -3.76
N THR A 198 -14.88 -9.90 -2.54
CA THR A 198 -15.61 -10.26 -1.32
C THR A 198 -15.52 -9.11 -0.32
N MET A 199 -16.40 -9.11 0.68
CA MET A 199 -16.41 -8.10 1.73
C MET A 199 -15.88 -8.70 3.03
N ALA A 200 -14.87 -8.07 3.62
CA ALA A 200 -14.40 -8.35 4.97
C ALA A 200 -14.60 -7.11 5.84
N GLY A 201 -15.69 -7.10 6.62
CA GLY A 201 -16.14 -5.91 7.32
C GLY A 201 -16.53 -4.79 6.34
N ARG A 202 -15.83 -3.65 6.39
CA ARG A 202 -16.04 -2.50 5.49
C ARG A 202 -15.08 -2.45 4.30
N ARG A 203 -14.19 -3.45 4.17
CA ARG A 203 -13.17 -3.48 3.12
C ARG A 203 -13.59 -4.42 2.01
N GLN A 204 -13.44 -3.95 0.77
CA GLN A 204 -13.50 -4.79 -0.41
C GLN A 204 -12.16 -5.50 -0.59
N LEU A 205 -12.21 -6.82 -0.61
CA LEU A 205 -11.07 -7.67 -0.93
C LEU A 205 -11.21 -8.20 -2.36
N LEU A 206 -10.08 -8.37 -3.02
CA LEU A 206 -9.92 -8.85 -4.38
C LEU A 206 -9.32 -10.25 -4.37
N ALA A 207 -9.82 -11.13 -5.24
CA ALA A 207 -9.29 -12.48 -5.38
C ALA A 207 -7.88 -12.42 -5.99
N HIS A 208 -6.91 -13.03 -5.31
CA HIS A 208 -5.50 -12.99 -5.71
C HIS A 208 -5.25 -13.69 -7.05
N ALA A 209 -5.94 -14.81 -7.29
CA ALA A 209 -5.85 -15.56 -8.54
C ALA A 209 -6.34 -14.73 -9.73
N ASP A 210 -7.41 -13.97 -9.57
CA ASP A 210 -7.98 -13.16 -10.65
C ASP A 210 -7.12 -11.93 -10.95
N ILE A 211 -6.55 -11.29 -9.91
CA ILE A 211 -5.56 -10.21 -10.13
C ILE A 211 -4.39 -10.72 -10.96
N ARG A 212 -3.88 -11.93 -10.66
CA ARG A 212 -2.79 -12.54 -11.41
C ARG A 212 -3.16 -12.74 -12.87
N THR A 213 -4.31 -13.36 -13.15
CA THR A 213 -4.80 -13.57 -14.52
C THR A 213 -5.02 -12.24 -15.25
N TRP A 214 -5.57 -11.24 -14.57
CA TRP A 214 -5.74 -9.90 -15.13
C TRP A 214 -4.41 -9.23 -15.47
N CYS A 215 -3.41 -9.34 -14.59
CA CYS A 215 -2.06 -8.83 -14.83
C CYS A 215 -1.41 -9.51 -16.04
N GLU A 216 -1.48 -10.84 -16.11
CA GLU A 216 -0.93 -11.63 -17.22
C GLU A 216 -1.54 -11.21 -18.57
N GLN A 217 -2.86 -11.05 -18.63
CA GLN A 217 -3.57 -10.60 -19.84
C GLN A 217 -3.12 -9.21 -20.33
N HIS A 218 -2.71 -8.32 -19.42
CA HIS A 218 -2.27 -6.98 -19.77
C HIS A 218 -0.73 -6.88 -19.92
N GLY A 219 0.00 -7.95 -19.58
CA GLY A 219 1.46 -7.99 -19.56
C GLY A 219 2.05 -7.22 -18.38
N TYR A 220 1.36 -7.20 -17.24
CA TYR A 220 1.85 -6.70 -15.96
C TYR A 220 2.42 -7.85 -15.13
N LEU A 221 3.40 -7.54 -14.28
CA LEU A 221 4.01 -8.52 -13.39
C LEU A 221 3.30 -8.53 -12.04
N TRP A 222 2.71 -9.66 -11.66
CA TRP A 222 2.18 -9.89 -10.33
C TRP A 222 3.22 -10.61 -9.46
N LEU A 223 3.84 -9.87 -8.55
CA LEU A 223 5.03 -10.29 -7.79
C LEU A 223 4.83 -11.38 -6.72
N PRO A 224 3.70 -11.47 -5.99
CA PRO A 224 3.58 -12.40 -4.85
C PRO A 224 3.78 -13.89 -5.19
N ASP A 225 3.62 -14.28 -6.46
CA ASP A 225 3.66 -15.68 -6.88
C ASP A 225 4.84 -16.04 -7.80
N ALA A 226 5.68 -15.07 -8.16
CA ALA A 226 6.85 -15.30 -9.04
C ALA A 226 7.87 -16.31 -8.48
N GLN A 227 7.69 -16.72 -7.22
CA GLN A 227 8.46 -17.73 -6.52
C GLN A 227 8.33 -19.15 -7.09
N VAL A 228 7.13 -19.55 -7.54
CA VAL A 228 6.86 -20.98 -7.80
C VAL A 228 7.57 -21.48 -9.07
N SER A 229 7.84 -20.60 -10.04
CA SER A 229 8.44 -21.02 -11.30
C SER A 229 9.97 -21.09 -11.32
N LEU A 230 10.69 -20.39 -10.42
CA LEU A 230 12.16 -20.33 -10.47
C LEU A 230 12.87 -21.50 -9.77
N GLN A 231 12.19 -22.22 -8.87
CA GLN A 231 12.75 -23.43 -8.23
C GLN A 231 12.41 -24.73 -8.97
N ALA A 232 11.62 -24.66 -10.05
CA ALA A 232 11.27 -25.81 -10.87
C ALA A 232 12.21 -26.01 -12.08
N SER A 233 13.43 -25.45 -12.04
CA SER A 233 14.48 -25.93 -12.94
C SER A 233 14.72 -27.41 -12.62
N PRO A 234 14.39 -28.35 -13.51
CA PRO A 234 14.75 -29.73 -13.31
C PRO A 234 16.27 -29.73 -13.21
N SER A 235 16.80 -30.38 -12.18
CA SER A 235 18.18 -30.83 -12.22
C SER A 235 18.26 -31.85 -13.35
N GLU A 236 18.39 -31.36 -14.59
CA GLU A 236 18.73 -32.16 -15.76
C GLU A 236 20.11 -32.73 -15.47
N SER A 237 20.09 -33.97 -15.00
CA SER A 237 21.20 -34.90 -15.09
C SER A 237 21.66 -34.94 -16.56
N VAL A 238 22.69 -34.16 -16.84
CA VAL A 238 23.42 -34.20 -18.11
C VAL A 238 23.98 -35.60 -18.30
N SER A 239 23.41 -36.33 -19.25
CA SER A 239 24.04 -37.43 -19.97
C SER A 239 23.27 -37.59 -21.28
N GLY A 240 23.82 -37.10 -22.39
CA GLY A 240 23.26 -37.37 -23.70
C GLY A 240 23.63 -36.35 -24.75
N ASP A 241 24.78 -36.59 -25.38
CA ASP A 241 25.24 -36.00 -26.64
C ASP A 241 24.17 -36.18 -27.74
N GLY A 242 23.81 -35.12 -28.46
CA GLY A 242 22.72 -35.16 -29.44
C GLY A 242 22.57 -33.88 -30.26
N ASP A 243 23.27 -33.88 -31.40
CA ASP A 243 23.36 -32.83 -32.41
C ASP A 243 22.05 -32.62 -33.23
N MET A 244 21.97 -31.42 -33.83
CA MET A 244 21.15 -30.97 -34.96
C MET A 244 19.72 -30.38 -34.81
N ALA A 245 19.69 -29.07 -35.14
CA ALA A 245 18.91 -28.42 -36.21
C ALA A 245 17.53 -27.78 -35.91
N ALA A 246 17.56 -26.44 -35.92
CA ALA A 246 16.74 -25.49 -36.68
C ALA A 246 15.19 -25.57 -36.62
N THR A 247 14.56 -24.46 -36.23
CA THR A 247 13.90 -23.47 -37.12
C THR A 247 12.89 -22.67 -36.30
N GLY A 248 13.01 -21.34 -36.34
CA GLY A 248 12.16 -20.43 -35.58
C GLY A 248 10.80 -20.17 -36.22
N ILE A 249 9.91 -19.56 -35.44
CA ILE A 249 8.92 -18.60 -35.95
C ILE A 249 8.72 -17.53 -34.87
N SER A 250 9.11 -16.30 -35.21
CA SER A 250 8.75 -15.09 -34.45
C SER A 250 7.24 -14.86 -34.57
N SER A 251 6.53 -14.95 -33.45
CA SER A 251 5.13 -14.53 -33.35
C SER A 251 5.06 -13.13 -32.71
N ALA A 252 5.22 -12.11 -33.54
CA ALA A 252 5.00 -10.71 -33.17
C ALA A 252 3.49 -10.41 -33.24
N LEU A 253 2.76 -10.67 -32.16
CA LEU A 253 1.38 -10.21 -32.02
C LEU A 253 1.39 -8.69 -31.84
N ALA A 254 0.86 -7.96 -32.82
CA ALA A 254 0.71 -6.51 -32.77
C ALA A 254 -0.22 -6.12 -31.61
N LYS A 255 0.38 -5.64 -30.51
CA LYS A 255 -0.32 -5.14 -29.33
C LYS A 255 -0.97 -3.81 -29.70
N THR A 256 -2.30 -3.79 -29.82
CA THR A 256 -3.06 -2.54 -30.03
C THR A 256 -2.81 -1.62 -28.84
N PRO A 257 -2.40 -0.35 -29.06
CA PRO A 257 -2.11 0.57 -27.98
C PRO A 257 -3.41 0.89 -27.24
N THR A 258 -3.50 0.47 -25.99
CA THR A 258 -4.57 0.92 -25.09
C THR A 258 -4.46 2.43 -24.88
N PRO A 259 -5.58 3.18 -24.92
CA PRO A 259 -5.57 4.61 -24.73
C PRO A 259 -4.97 4.93 -23.36
N ARG A 260 -3.94 5.78 -23.35
CA ARG A 260 -3.28 6.18 -22.10
C ARG A 260 -4.33 6.87 -21.21
N PRO A 261 -4.41 6.55 -19.91
CA PRO A 261 -5.30 7.24 -18.99
C PRO A 261 -5.03 8.75 -19.05
N LEU A 262 -6.10 9.54 -19.05
CA LEU A 262 -5.98 10.99 -18.98
C LEU A 262 -5.18 11.37 -17.72
N PRO A 263 -4.23 12.31 -17.82
CA PRO A 263 -3.56 12.88 -16.65
C PRO A 263 -4.58 13.25 -15.57
N GLN A 264 -4.31 12.89 -14.31
CA GLN A 264 -5.25 13.10 -13.20
C GLN A 264 -5.70 14.57 -13.10
N GLN A 265 -4.79 15.50 -13.38
CA GLN A 265 -5.09 16.93 -13.48
C GLN A 265 -6.20 17.23 -14.51
N LEU A 266 -6.08 16.70 -15.74
CA LEU A 266 -7.08 16.90 -16.78
C LEU A 266 -8.41 16.26 -16.42
N HIS A 267 -8.38 15.10 -15.76
CA HIS A 267 -9.59 14.48 -15.25
C HIS A 267 -10.30 15.38 -14.22
N GLN A 268 -9.55 15.95 -13.26
CA GLN A 268 -10.12 16.87 -12.27
C GLN A 268 -10.73 18.12 -12.93
N GLU A 269 -10.04 18.69 -13.91
CA GLU A 269 -10.48 19.86 -14.65
C GLU A 269 -11.75 19.56 -15.49
N GLN A 270 -11.81 18.38 -16.12
CA GLN A 270 -12.98 17.92 -16.87
C GLN A 270 -14.19 17.66 -15.97
N GLU A 271 -14.01 17.10 -14.78
CA GLU A 271 -15.08 16.86 -13.82
C GLU A 271 -15.71 18.18 -13.34
N ILE A 272 -14.91 19.21 -13.08
CA ILE A 272 -15.42 20.55 -12.74
C ILE A 272 -16.24 21.13 -13.90
N LEU A 273 -15.72 21.06 -15.13
CA LEU A 273 -16.40 21.56 -16.32
C LEU A 273 -17.70 20.80 -16.60
N ARG A 274 -17.71 19.48 -16.38
CA ARG A 274 -18.89 18.63 -16.50
C ARG A 274 -19.96 19.03 -15.49
N ALA A 275 -19.61 19.11 -14.21
CA ALA A 275 -20.54 19.49 -13.14
C ALA A 275 -21.14 20.89 -13.35
N LEU A 276 -20.35 21.85 -13.85
CA LEU A 276 -20.84 23.19 -14.23
C LEU A 276 -21.92 23.11 -15.32
N ARG A 277 -21.65 22.39 -16.41
CA ARG A 277 -22.59 22.25 -17.54
C ARG A 277 -23.85 21.50 -17.16
N GLU A 278 -23.72 20.42 -16.37
CA GLU A 278 -24.87 19.65 -15.87
C GLU A 278 -25.83 20.52 -15.05
N HIS A 279 -25.33 21.57 -14.38
CA HIS A 279 -26.13 22.51 -13.61
C HIS A 279 -26.51 23.79 -14.38
N GLY A 280 -26.32 23.78 -15.71
CA GLY A 280 -26.73 24.87 -16.59
C GLY A 280 -25.84 26.11 -16.52
N PHE A 281 -24.65 26.02 -15.91
CA PHE A 281 -23.68 27.10 -15.94
C PHE A 281 -22.84 27.02 -17.22
N ASP A 282 -22.67 28.16 -17.89
CA ASP A 282 -21.64 28.31 -18.92
C ASP A 282 -20.30 28.57 -18.22
N PRO A 283 -19.29 27.68 -18.35
CA PRO A 283 -17.98 27.87 -17.75
C PRO A 283 -17.38 29.25 -18.06
N LYS A 284 -17.61 29.77 -19.27
CA LYS A 284 -17.03 31.06 -19.72
C LYS A 284 -17.85 32.28 -19.30
N LYS A 285 -19.00 32.09 -18.66
CA LYS A 285 -19.91 33.16 -18.24
C LYS A 285 -20.53 32.85 -16.87
N LEU A 286 -19.68 32.50 -15.91
CA LEU A 286 -20.14 32.23 -14.55
C LEU A 286 -20.74 33.51 -13.93
N PRO A 287 -21.95 33.45 -13.36
CA PRO A 287 -22.56 34.59 -12.71
C PRO A 287 -21.80 34.94 -11.42
N LYS A 288 -21.59 36.24 -11.18
CA LYS A 288 -21.05 36.73 -9.90
C LYS A 288 -21.98 36.30 -8.77
N SER A 289 -21.40 35.76 -7.70
CA SER A 289 -22.17 35.27 -6.57
C SER A 289 -22.92 36.43 -5.89
N PRO A 290 -24.27 36.39 -5.77
CA PRO A 290 -24.98 37.41 -5.01
C PRO A 290 -24.62 37.30 -3.53
N ALA A 291 -24.53 38.44 -2.85
CA ALA A 291 -24.13 38.50 -1.44
C ALA A 291 -25.00 37.55 -0.57
N GLY A 292 -24.34 36.64 0.15
CA GLY A 292 -24.99 35.71 1.09
C GLY A 292 -25.52 34.40 0.49
N LYS A 293 -25.38 34.14 -0.81
CA LYS A 293 -25.74 32.84 -1.41
C LYS A 293 -24.50 32.09 -1.92
N PRO A 294 -24.49 30.74 -1.84
CA PRO A 294 -23.40 29.94 -2.38
C PRO A 294 -23.29 30.12 -3.89
N GLY A 295 -22.12 30.56 -4.36
CA GLY A 295 -21.81 30.71 -5.78
C GLY A 295 -21.66 29.39 -6.53
N ALA A 296 -21.46 29.47 -7.84
CA ALA A 296 -21.20 28.31 -8.70
C ALA A 296 -20.03 27.44 -8.18
N LYS A 297 -18.94 28.08 -7.70
CA LYS A 297 -17.80 27.39 -7.09
C LYS A 297 -18.19 26.54 -5.89
N ALA A 298 -18.97 27.11 -4.96
CA ALA A 298 -19.39 26.41 -3.75
C ALA A 298 -20.36 25.26 -4.06
N LEU A 299 -21.26 25.45 -5.03
CA LEU A 299 -22.18 24.42 -5.49
C LEU A 299 -21.42 23.22 -6.08
N VAL A 300 -20.49 23.46 -7.02
CA VAL A 300 -19.71 22.40 -7.67
C VAL A 300 -18.83 21.67 -6.67
N ARG A 301 -18.19 22.38 -5.74
CA ARG A 301 -17.43 21.77 -4.63
C ARG A 301 -18.29 20.79 -3.83
N ARG A 302 -19.50 21.21 -3.47
CA ARG A 302 -20.43 20.37 -2.70
C ARG A 302 -20.86 19.13 -3.49
N LEU A 303 -21.07 19.26 -4.80
CA LEU A 303 -21.52 18.16 -5.66
C LEU A 303 -20.44 17.09 -5.85
N LEU A 304 -19.19 17.50 -6.07
CA LEU A 304 -18.08 16.57 -6.26
C LEU A 304 -17.62 15.90 -4.96
N GLY A 305 -17.98 16.46 -3.80
CA GLY A 305 -17.57 15.93 -2.50
C GLY A 305 -16.05 15.97 -2.28
N TRP A 306 -15.33 16.80 -3.04
CA TRP A 306 -13.88 16.91 -2.91
C TRP A 306 -13.53 17.78 -1.72
N GLU A 307 -12.82 17.19 -0.76
CA GLU A 307 -12.29 17.89 0.41
C GLU A 307 -10.87 18.44 0.14
N GLY A 308 -10.49 19.46 0.92
CA GLY A 308 -9.13 20.02 0.89
C GLY A 308 -8.80 20.94 -0.30
N THR A 309 -7.49 21.05 -0.58
CA THR A 309 -6.92 22.04 -1.53
C THR A 309 -6.96 21.60 -2.99
N ILE A 310 -7.26 20.33 -3.28
CA ILE A 310 -7.26 19.77 -4.64
C ILE A 310 -8.26 20.52 -5.53
N PHE A 311 -9.48 20.72 -5.02
CA PHE A 311 -10.52 21.46 -5.73
C PHE A 311 -10.11 22.91 -6.02
N ASP A 312 -9.54 23.61 -5.03
CA ASP A 312 -9.13 25.01 -5.23
C ASP A 312 -8.01 25.13 -6.27
N LYS A 313 -7.04 24.22 -6.26
CA LYS A 313 -5.96 24.19 -7.25
C LYS A 313 -6.49 23.92 -8.65
N ALA A 314 -7.38 22.94 -8.82
CA ALA A 314 -8.00 22.64 -10.11
C ALA A 314 -8.84 23.81 -10.62
N TRP A 315 -9.63 24.44 -9.73
CA TRP A 315 -10.40 25.64 -10.05
C TRP A 315 -9.52 26.81 -10.49
N GLU A 316 -8.43 27.08 -9.77
CA GLU A 316 -7.50 28.18 -10.10
C GLU A 316 -6.76 27.94 -11.42
N ARG A 317 -6.43 26.69 -11.75
CA ARG A 317 -5.85 26.33 -13.05
C ARG A 317 -6.82 26.57 -14.20
N LEU A 318 -8.08 26.16 -14.06
CA LEU A 318 -9.13 26.46 -15.04
C LEU A 318 -9.32 27.97 -15.24
N ARG A 319 -9.28 28.75 -14.15
CA ARG A 319 -9.40 30.21 -14.19
C ARG A 319 -8.19 30.84 -14.89
N SER A 320 -6.98 30.40 -14.55
CA SER A 320 -5.73 30.84 -15.17
C SER A 320 -5.68 30.50 -16.66
N GLY A 321 -6.17 29.32 -17.03
CA GLY A 321 -6.31 28.85 -18.41
C GLY A 321 -7.46 29.52 -19.19
N LYS A 322 -8.25 30.39 -18.55
CA LYS A 322 -9.45 31.04 -19.12
C LYS A 322 -10.51 30.04 -19.62
N GLU A 323 -10.51 28.83 -19.07
CA GLU A 323 -11.55 27.82 -19.29
C GLU A 323 -12.80 28.11 -18.45
N ILE A 324 -12.63 28.81 -17.33
CA ILE A 324 -13.72 29.38 -16.54
C ILE A 324 -13.58 30.90 -16.39
N ALA A 325 -14.72 31.60 -16.27
CA ALA A 325 -14.76 33.03 -16.00
C ALA A 325 -14.36 33.35 -14.55
N ASP A 326 -13.91 34.58 -14.35
CA ASP A 326 -13.66 35.14 -13.02
C ASP A 326 -15.00 35.46 -12.32
N ALA A 327 -15.32 34.75 -11.24
CA ALA A 327 -16.66 34.72 -10.63
C ALA A 327 -16.64 34.80 -9.10
#